data_AF-A0A383VEL0-F1
#
_entry.id   AF-A0A383VEL0-F1
#
_cell.length_a   1.000
_cell.length_b   1.000
_cell.length_c   1.000
_cell.angle_alpha   90.00
_cell.angle_beta   90.00
_cell.angle_gamma   90.00
#
_symmetry.space_group_name_H-M   'P 1'
#
loop_
_entity.id
_entity.type
_entity.pdbx_description
1 polymer ?
#
loop_
_entity_poly.entity_id
_entity_poly.type
_entity_poly.pdbx_seq_one_letter_code
_entity_poly.pdbx_strand_id
1 'polypeptide(L)'
;MACFAHHFKQDVVGNVRADVDLVIRCIERPDDGTAAPKPKRARTAAAAAPNGDATYPVEIHRFPAHNIILNAYSDYFRAQGARWQDAAQPPATPTAGNGSSPSGGSSIAASAQRPALYLTIDDAEQLPAAEAVIAEMYGVPGAISSLEQQQAVHAAIIADKVRVEAAGQQAVQALQAAARSERLTTAALQALAAVPDWPSCMLQLLPVILEHAPCCRDSTADLEALAAADAGGMTQQILLAVFGDLQELWSNAQLQALLGKLPRQAMQLLLSSDQLRVPSEDTVLYTAKQYVQAQPATAQAAAKAALAPLVRAPQLSLFALSCAALPADSSQQLLGRTPRS
;
A
#
# COMPACT_ATOMS: atom_id res chain seq x y z
N MET A 1 -0.21 25.08 -5.74
CA MET A 1 -0.74 24.55 -4.47
C MET A 1 -0.89 25.62 -3.37
N ALA A 2 -1.30 26.86 -3.69
CA ALA A 2 -1.61 27.88 -2.67
C ALA A 2 -3.06 27.80 -2.13
N CYS A 3 -3.77 26.69 -2.38
CA CYS A 3 -5.23 26.62 -2.22
C CYS A 3 -5.68 26.06 -0.86
N PHE A 4 -4.91 25.16 -0.23
CA PHE A 4 -5.39 24.45 0.97
C PHE A 4 -5.53 25.36 2.20
N ALA A 5 -4.60 26.29 2.41
CA ALA A 5 -4.68 27.25 3.52
C ALA A 5 -5.95 28.13 3.48
N HIS A 6 -6.59 28.28 2.31
CA HIS A 6 -7.84 29.02 2.17
C HIS A 6 -9.08 28.17 2.48
N HIS A 7 -9.00 26.85 2.36
CA HIS A 7 -10.12 25.95 2.66
C HIS A 7 -10.26 25.60 4.14
N PHE A 8 -9.18 25.74 4.94
CA PHE A 8 -9.25 25.63 6.40
C PHE A 8 -9.86 26.87 7.08
N LYS A 9 -10.39 27.83 6.30
CA LYS A 9 -11.02 29.04 6.83
C LYS A 9 -12.32 28.69 7.57
N GLN A 10 -12.62 29.51 8.56
CA GLN A 10 -13.67 29.36 9.58
C GLN A 10 -15.09 29.09 9.06
N ASP A 11 -15.34 29.30 7.76
CA ASP A 11 -16.67 29.22 7.15
C ASP A 11 -17.25 27.80 7.20
N VAL A 12 -16.42 26.76 7.09
CA VAL A 12 -16.88 25.35 7.09
C VAL A 12 -17.18 24.84 8.51
N VAL A 13 -16.42 25.29 9.51
CA VAL A 13 -16.50 24.78 10.90
C VAL A 13 -17.22 25.77 11.83
N GLY A 14 -17.74 26.88 11.31
CA GLY A 14 -18.52 27.86 12.06
C GLY A 14 -17.73 28.50 13.20
N ASN A 15 -16.82 29.44 12.91
CA ASN A 15 -16.04 30.21 13.90
C ASN A 15 -15.23 29.40 14.94
N VAL A 16 -15.21 28.06 14.86
CA VAL A 16 -14.37 27.22 15.72
C VAL A 16 -12.91 27.52 15.39
N ARG A 17 -12.11 27.77 16.41
CA ARG A 17 -10.67 27.96 16.27
C ARG A 17 -10.00 26.59 16.16
N ALA A 18 -9.02 26.48 15.28
CA ALA A 18 -8.14 25.32 15.25
C ALA A 18 -7.50 25.08 16.63
N ASP A 19 -7.68 23.86 17.14
CA ASP A 19 -7.31 23.44 18.49
C ASP A 19 -6.07 22.53 18.50
N VAL A 20 -5.63 22.07 17.32
CA VAL A 20 -4.43 21.24 17.14
C VAL A 20 -3.60 21.73 15.95
N ASP A 21 -2.31 21.40 15.95
CA ASP A 21 -1.47 21.54 14.76
C ASP A 21 -1.30 20.14 14.12
N LEU A 22 -1.67 19.97 12.85
CA LEU A 22 -1.36 18.75 12.12
C LEU A 22 0.01 18.88 11.47
N VAL A 23 0.89 17.93 11.78
CA VAL A 23 2.29 17.90 11.36
C VAL A 23 2.51 16.70 10.47
N ILE A 24 2.84 16.95 9.20
CA ILE A 24 3.22 15.91 8.25
C ILE A 24 4.73 15.72 8.33
N ARG A 25 5.15 14.47 8.55
CA ARG A 25 6.56 14.09 8.67
C ARG A 25 6.94 13.09 7.59
N CYS A 26 8.13 13.21 7.04
CA CYS A 26 8.71 12.24 6.10
C CYS A 26 9.72 11.35 6.83
N ILE A 27 9.74 10.05 6.52
CA ILE A 27 10.83 9.16 6.94
C ILE A 27 12.01 9.42 5.99
N GLU A 28 13.11 10.00 6.48
CA GLU A 28 14.32 10.11 5.67
C GLU A 28 14.92 8.72 5.49
N ARG A 29 14.76 8.09 4.32
CA ARG A 29 15.54 6.88 4.06
C ARG A 29 17.01 7.25 4.09
N PRO A 30 17.86 6.56 4.87
CA PRO A 30 19.29 6.78 4.80
C PRO A 30 19.68 6.60 3.34
N ASP A 31 20.26 7.64 2.73
CA ASP A 31 20.72 7.59 1.34
C ASP A 31 21.48 6.28 1.16
N ASP A 32 20.94 5.35 0.37
CA ASP A 32 21.47 4.00 0.13
C ASP A 32 22.75 4.07 -0.72
N GLY A 33 23.73 4.88 -0.30
CA GLY A 33 25.15 4.93 -0.72
C GLY A 33 25.47 5.01 -2.21
N THR A 34 24.48 5.05 -3.09
CA THR A 34 24.61 4.87 -4.54
C THR A 34 24.66 6.21 -5.27
N ALA A 35 24.30 7.31 -4.60
CA ALA A 35 24.65 8.64 -5.05
C ALA A 35 26.16 8.88 -4.80
N ALA A 36 26.89 9.12 -5.89
CA ALA A 36 28.33 9.43 -5.87
C ALA A 36 28.67 10.44 -4.74
N PRO A 37 29.78 10.23 -4.01
CA PRO A 37 30.10 11.02 -2.83
C PRO A 37 30.22 12.50 -3.21
N LYS A 38 29.26 13.32 -2.76
CA LYS A 38 29.39 14.77 -2.80
C LYS A 38 30.69 15.14 -2.05
N PRO A 39 31.58 15.97 -2.60
CA PRO A 39 32.89 16.23 -2.02
C PRO A 39 32.74 16.79 -0.59
N LYS A 40 33.20 15.98 0.37
CA LYS A 40 33.04 16.17 1.81
C LYS A 40 33.94 17.32 2.27
N ARG A 41 33.34 18.43 2.70
CA ARG A 41 34.06 19.52 3.38
C ARG A 41 34.53 19.02 4.75
N ALA A 42 35.85 18.99 4.97
CA ALA A 42 36.46 18.41 6.16
C ALA A 42 35.94 19.04 7.46
N ARG A 43 35.36 18.22 8.34
CA ARG A 43 35.04 18.59 9.73
C ARG A 43 35.53 17.47 10.66
N THR A 44 36.16 17.92 11.72
CA THR A 44 37.02 17.21 12.67
C THR A 44 36.29 16.11 13.44
N ALA A 45 36.99 15.00 13.68
CA ALA A 45 36.51 13.80 14.36
C ALA A 45 36.26 14.01 15.85
N ALA A 46 35.09 13.56 16.34
CA ALA A 46 34.83 13.33 17.75
C ALA A 46 33.99 12.04 17.94
N ALA A 47 34.55 11.15 18.77
CA ALA A 47 34.00 10.02 19.51
C ALA A 47 32.76 9.25 18.98
N ALA A 48 32.98 7.96 18.70
CA ALA A 48 31.96 6.97 18.39
C ALA A 48 31.07 6.64 19.61
N ALA A 49 29.77 6.89 19.48
CA ALA A 49 28.70 6.33 20.30
C ALA A 49 28.05 5.16 19.54
N PRO A 50 27.38 4.20 20.21
CA PRO A 50 26.80 3.03 19.54
C PRO A 50 25.69 3.46 18.58
N ASN A 51 25.93 3.22 17.29
CA ASN A 51 25.02 3.51 16.17
C ASN A 51 23.78 2.61 16.22
N GLY A 52 22.82 2.96 17.06
CA GLY A 52 21.42 2.69 16.76
C GLY A 52 20.95 3.80 15.83
N ASP A 53 20.99 3.56 14.53
CA ASP A 53 20.61 4.52 13.49
C ASP A 53 19.07 4.69 13.51
N ALA A 54 18.57 5.35 14.55
CA ALA A 54 17.18 5.71 14.67
C ALA A 54 16.93 6.83 13.67
N THR A 55 16.44 6.47 12.49
CA THR A 55 15.95 7.42 11.50
C THR A 55 14.83 8.24 12.12
N TYR A 56 15.11 9.51 12.46
CA TYR A 56 14.09 10.40 13.00
C TYR A 56 13.28 11.00 11.85
N PRO A 57 11.94 10.92 11.88
CA PRO A 57 11.12 11.48 10.83
C PRO A 57 11.21 13.02 10.84
N VAL A 58 11.43 13.62 9.67
CA VAL A 58 11.62 15.07 9.49
C VAL A 58 10.28 15.74 9.23
N GLU A 59 10.02 16.84 9.94
CA GLU A 59 8.84 17.68 9.71
C GLU A 59 8.98 18.42 8.38
N ILE A 60 8.07 18.14 7.46
CA ILE A 60 8.05 18.77 6.12
C ILE A 60 6.92 19.79 5.99
N HIS A 61 5.83 19.62 6.75
CA HIS A 61 4.70 20.52 6.70
C HIS A 61 3.95 20.57 8.03
N ARG A 62 3.46 21.74 8.42
CA ARG A 62 2.65 21.97 9.62
C ARG A 62 1.55 22.98 9.31
N PHE A 63 0.33 22.66 9.70
CA PHE A 63 -0.79 23.58 9.58
C PHE A 63 -1.80 23.40 10.72
N PRO A 64 -2.53 24.47 11.09
CA PRO A 64 -3.58 24.39 12.10
C PRO A 64 -4.74 23.52 11.59
N ALA A 65 -5.30 22.68 12.47
CA ALA A 65 -6.40 21.77 12.17
C ALA A 65 -7.41 21.69 13.34
N HIS A 66 -8.54 21.02 13.08
CA HIS A 66 -9.64 20.83 14.02
C HIS A 66 -9.69 19.37 14.45
N ASN A 67 -9.41 19.10 15.72
CA ASN A 67 -9.39 17.77 16.30
C ASN A 67 -10.75 17.06 16.14
N ILE A 68 -11.85 17.81 16.24
CA ILE A 68 -13.20 17.28 16.06
C ILE A 68 -13.40 16.69 14.66
N ILE A 69 -12.89 17.34 13.61
CA ILE A 69 -13.00 16.85 12.23
C ILE A 69 -12.11 15.63 12.05
N LEU A 70 -10.84 15.72 12.46
CA LEU A 70 -9.90 14.61 12.30
C LEU A 70 -10.36 13.35 13.04
N ASN A 71 -10.90 13.48 14.26
CA ASN A 71 -11.40 12.35 15.04
C ASN A 71 -12.74 11.81 14.54
N ALA A 72 -13.56 12.63 13.88
CA ALA A 72 -14.83 12.18 13.32
C ALA A 72 -14.60 11.23 12.14
N TYR A 73 -13.61 11.53 11.29
CA TYR A 73 -13.36 10.80 10.04
C TYR A 73 -12.23 9.77 10.12
N SER A 74 -11.40 9.78 11.16
CA SER A 74 -10.23 8.91 11.25
C SER A 74 -10.00 8.40 12.67
N ASP A 75 -10.04 7.07 12.81
CA ASP A 75 -9.65 6.40 14.05
C ASP A 75 -8.15 6.57 14.36
N TYR A 76 -7.32 6.77 13.32
CA TYR A 76 -5.89 7.01 13.46
C TYR A 76 -5.63 8.28 14.28
N PHE A 77 -6.26 9.40 13.89
CA PHE A 77 -6.11 10.66 14.63
C PHE A 77 -6.81 10.61 15.99
N ARG A 78 -7.95 9.91 16.11
CA ARG A 78 -8.64 9.70 17.39
C ARG A 78 -7.74 8.99 18.41
N ALA A 79 -7.07 7.92 18.00
CA ALA A 79 -6.15 7.18 18.85
C ALA A 79 -4.93 8.02 19.27
N GLN A 80 -4.43 8.87 18.38
CA GLN A 80 -3.32 9.77 18.69
C GLN A 80 -3.73 10.87 19.67
N GLY A 81 -4.91 11.47 19.48
CA GLY A 81 -5.45 12.51 20.37
C GLY A 81 -5.77 12.01 21.79
N ALA A 82 -6.22 10.76 21.93
CA ALA A 82 -6.51 10.16 23.25
C ALA A 82 -5.27 10.14 24.18
N ARG A 83 -4.09 9.87 23.63
CA ARG A 83 -2.82 9.82 24.40
C ARG A 83 -2.47 11.16 25.07
N TRP A 84 -2.97 12.28 24.54
CA TRP A 84 -2.74 13.59 25.16
C TRP A 84 -3.69 13.88 26.30
N GLN A 85 -4.93 13.39 26.21
CA GLN A 85 -5.89 13.55 27.29
C GLN A 85 -5.41 12.82 28.54
N ASP A 86 -4.80 11.65 28.37
CA ASP A 86 -4.19 10.88 29.45
C ASP A 86 -2.97 11.58 30.06
N ALA A 87 -2.12 12.21 29.23
CA ALA A 87 -0.94 12.94 29.69
C ALA A 87 -1.26 14.28 30.35
N ALA A 88 -2.40 14.89 30.01
CA ALA A 88 -2.86 16.17 30.55
C ALA A 88 -3.59 16.02 31.89
N GLN A 89 -4.00 14.81 32.29
CA GLN A 89 -4.50 14.59 33.64
C GLN A 89 -3.33 14.58 34.62
N PRO A 90 -3.22 15.58 35.51
CA PRO A 90 -2.23 15.52 36.58
C PRO A 90 -2.50 14.26 37.40
N PRO A 91 -1.47 13.50 37.82
CA PRO A 91 -1.67 12.35 38.68
C PRO A 91 -2.45 12.83 39.89
N ALA A 92 -3.62 12.24 40.12
CA ALA A 92 -4.47 12.56 41.25
C ALA A 92 -3.63 12.37 42.51
N THR A 93 -3.08 13.46 43.05
CA THR A 93 -2.28 13.43 44.27
C THR A 93 -3.19 12.88 45.36
N PRO A 94 -2.86 11.73 45.98
CA PRO A 94 -3.64 11.23 47.10
C PRO A 94 -3.60 12.26 48.21
N THR A 95 -4.76 12.83 48.51
CA THR A 95 -4.95 13.86 49.52
C THR A 95 -4.54 13.32 50.88
N ALA A 96 -3.36 13.72 51.36
CA ALA A 96 -2.98 13.55 52.75
C ALA A 96 -2.35 14.85 53.28
N GLY A 97 -3.21 15.63 53.94
CA GLY A 97 -2.87 16.34 55.17
C GLY A 97 -1.86 17.49 55.11
N ASN A 98 -2.38 18.69 55.30
CA ASN A 98 -1.81 19.83 56.04
C ASN A 98 -0.38 20.30 55.72
N GLY A 99 -0.30 21.52 55.18
CA GLY A 99 0.65 22.50 55.72
C GLY A 99 1.36 23.37 54.69
N SER A 100 1.06 24.67 54.78
CA SER A 100 1.95 25.80 54.49
C SER A 100 2.12 26.28 53.05
N SER A 101 1.68 27.52 52.86
CA SER A 101 1.81 28.39 51.69
C SER A 101 3.26 28.57 51.21
N PRO A 102 3.46 28.70 49.89
CA PRO A 102 4.36 29.71 49.38
C PRO A 102 3.71 30.57 48.30
N SER A 103 3.75 31.87 48.56
CA SER A 103 3.45 32.97 47.65
C SER A 103 4.67 33.35 46.82
N GLY A 104 4.46 33.62 45.53
CA GLY A 104 5.42 34.23 44.61
C GLY A 104 5.79 33.28 43.47
N GLY A 105 5.41 33.48 42.21
CA GLY A 105 5.11 34.73 41.51
C GLY A 105 6.13 34.90 40.38
N SER A 106 5.92 34.19 39.27
CA SER A 106 6.40 34.60 37.94
C SER A 106 5.66 33.78 36.89
N SER A 107 4.42 34.19 36.62
CA SER A 107 3.59 33.70 35.53
C SER A 107 4.15 34.22 34.22
N ILE A 108 5.21 33.59 33.73
CA ILE A 108 5.51 33.58 32.30
C ILE A 108 4.28 32.91 31.69
N ALA A 109 3.47 33.67 30.97
CA ALA A 109 2.39 33.13 30.15
C ALA A 109 3.07 32.22 29.11
N ALA A 110 3.29 30.96 29.49
CA ALA A 110 3.61 29.90 28.57
C ALA A 110 2.45 29.89 27.59
N SER A 111 2.67 30.43 26.39
CA SER A 111 1.74 30.31 25.29
C SER A 111 1.39 28.84 25.22
N ALA A 112 0.15 28.48 25.57
CA ALA A 112 -0.30 27.10 25.56
C ALA A 112 -0.08 26.57 24.14
N GLN A 113 0.99 25.81 23.95
CA GLN A 113 1.36 25.30 22.64
C GLN A 113 0.25 24.34 22.23
N ARG A 114 -0.32 24.54 21.04
CA ARG A 114 -1.36 23.65 20.54
C ARG A 114 -0.82 22.22 20.48
N PRO A 115 -1.58 21.21 20.92
CA PRO A 115 -1.20 19.82 20.73
C PRO A 115 -0.96 19.52 19.24
N ALA A 116 0.04 18.69 18.93
CA ALA A 116 0.49 18.46 17.56
C ALA A 116 0.23 17.02 17.10
N LEU A 117 -0.70 16.80 16.17
CA LEU A 117 -1.01 15.49 15.59
C LEU A 117 0.04 15.19 14.51
N TYR A 118 0.41 13.93 14.33
CA TYR A 118 1.46 13.55 13.39
C TYR A 118 0.93 12.57 12.35
N LEU A 119 1.12 12.91 11.08
CA LEU A 119 0.95 12.00 9.94
C LEU A 119 2.34 11.73 9.34
N THR A 120 2.78 10.47 9.38
CA THR A 120 4.05 10.08 8.75
C THR A 120 3.81 9.58 7.33
N ILE A 121 4.54 10.13 6.37
CA ILE A 121 4.61 9.69 4.97
C ILE A 121 6.00 9.12 4.66
N ASP A 122 6.11 8.32 3.61
CA ASP A 122 7.35 7.60 3.28
C ASP A 122 8.28 8.43 2.40
N ASP A 123 7.73 9.34 1.61
CA ASP A 123 8.46 10.23 0.72
C ASP A 123 7.83 11.63 0.72
N ALA A 124 8.64 12.68 0.56
CA ALA A 124 8.19 14.05 0.43
C ALA A 124 7.27 14.25 -0.80
N GLU A 125 7.44 13.45 -1.86
CA GLU A 125 6.56 13.42 -3.03
C GLU A 125 5.11 13.04 -2.68
N GLN A 126 4.88 12.38 -1.55
CA GLN A 126 3.52 12.03 -1.08
C GLN A 126 2.80 13.20 -0.40
N LEU A 127 3.46 14.35 -0.18
CA LEU A 127 2.85 15.51 0.50
C LEU A 127 1.55 15.99 -0.16
N PRO A 128 1.45 16.18 -1.49
CA PRO A 128 0.20 16.58 -2.14
C PRO A 128 -0.95 15.59 -1.91
N ALA A 129 -0.63 14.29 -1.90
CA ALA A 129 -1.59 13.24 -1.65
C ALA A 129 -2.09 13.27 -0.20
N ALA A 130 -1.17 13.48 0.76
CA ALA A 130 -1.53 13.65 2.17
C ALA A 130 -2.43 14.86 2.38
N GLU A 131 -2.09 16.01 1.80
CA GLU A 131 -2.90 17.22 1.87
C GLU A 131 -4.31 17.01 1.28
N ALA A 132 -4.40 16.32 0.13
CA ALA A 132 -5.68 16.04 -0.50
C ALA A 132 -6.56 15.07 0.33
N VAL A 133 -5.98 14.05 0.97
CA VAL A 133 -6.71 13.17 1.90
C VAL A 133 -7.22 13.94 3.10
N ILE A 134 -6.40 14.83 3.68
CA ILE A 134 -6.86 15.70 4.78
C ILE A 134 -7.95 16.65 4.30
N ALA A 135 -7.81 17.27 3.13
CA ALA A 135 -8.82 18.16 2.57
C ALA A 135 -10.15 17.45 2.31
N GLU A 136 -10.12 16.18 1.90
CA GLU A 136 -11.32 15.35 1.76
C GLU A 136 -12.02 15.14 3.11
N MET A 137 -11.28 14.97 4.22
CA MET A 137 -11.88 14.91 5.57
C MET A 137 -12.60 16.22 5.96
N TYR A 138 -12.22 17.35 5.35
CA TYR A 138 -12.90 18.64 5.51
C TYR A 138 -14.02 18.85 4.48
N GLY A 139 -14.31 17.86 3.64
CA GLY A 139 -15.34 17.93 2.61
C GLY A 139 -14.98 18.87 1.45
N VAL A 140 -13.69 19.07 1.16
CA VAL A 140 -13.26 19.90 0.02
C VAL A 140 -13.52 19.13 -1.28
N PRO A 141 -14.47 19.57 -2.12
CA PRO A 141 -14.87 18.80 -3.28
C PRO A 141 -13.74 18.72 -4.32
N GLY A 142 -13.50 17.51 -4.82
CA GLY A 142 -12.52 17.27 -5.88
C GLY A 142 -11.06 17.35 -5.44
N ALA A 143 -10.77 17.39 -4.13
CA ALA A 143 -9.41 17.40 -3.61
C ALA A 143 -8.58 16.23 -4.19
N ILE A 144 -9.13 15.02 -4.14
CA ILE A 144 -8.49 13.82 -4.68
C ILE A 144 -8.54 13.76 -6.21
N SER A 145 -9.64 14.21 -6.82
CA SER A 145 -9.84 14.14 -8.28
C SER A 145 -8.91 15.06 -9.07
N SER A 146 -8.30 16.06 -8.41
CA SER A 146 -7.32 16.97 -9.02
C SER A 146 -5.88 16.44 -9.01
N LEU A 147 -5.64 15.31 -8.35
CA LEU A 147 -4.31 14.71 -8.23
C LEU A 147 -3.86 14.09 -9.55
N GLU A 148 -2.54 14.10 -9.76
CA GLU A 148 -1.93 13.27 -10.79
C GLU A 148 -2.10 11.78 -10.47
N GLN A 149 -2.01 10.91 -11.46
CA GLN A 149 -2.27 9.47 -11.26
C GLN A 149 -1.33 8.85 -10.20
N GLN A 150 -0.03 9.20 -10.20
CA GLN A 150 0.91 8.73 -9.18
C GLN A 150 0.50 9.22 -7.78
N GLN A 151 0.11 10.48 -7.66
CA GLN A 151 -0.35 11.06 -6.40
C GLN A 151 -1.66 10.43 -5.92
N ALA A 152 -2.56 10.05 -6.83
CA ALA A 152 -3.78 9.31 -6.48
C ALA A 152 -3.48 7.92 -5.91
N VAL A 153 -2.43 7.24 -6.39
CA VAL A 153 -1.96 5.98 -5.77
C VAL A 153 -1.49 6.25 -4.34
N HIS A 154 -0.65 7.27 -4.14
CA HIS A 154 -0.22 7.67 -2.79
C HIS A 154 -1.38 8.08 -1.89
N ALA A 155 -2.40 8.74 -2.44
CA ALA A 155 -3.58 9.15 -1.69
C ALA A 155 -4.39 7.93 -1.22
N ALA A 156 -4.54 6.89 -2.04
CA ALA A 156 -5.19 5.65 -1.65
C ALA A 156 -4.46 4.95 -0.49
N ILE A 157 -3.12 4.88 -0.55
CA ILE A 157 -2.27 4.30 0.51
C ILE A 157 -2.40 5.10 1.81
N ILE A 158 -2.30 6.43 1.73
CA ILE A 158 -2.42 7.30 2.91
C ILE A 158 -3.83 7.20 3.50
N ALA A 159 -4.88 7.19 2.66
CA ALA A 159 -6.26 7.06 3.09
C ALA A 159 -6.51 5.73 3.83
N ASP A 160 -5.94 4.62 3.37
CA ASP A 160 -5.99 3.34 4.08
C ASP A 160 -5.28 3.43 5.44
N LYS A 161 -4.07 3.98 5.47
CA LYS A 161 -3.28 4.20 6.70
C LYS A 161 -4.01 5.02 7.75
N VAL A 162 -4.70 6.09 7.33
CA VAL A 162 -5.51 6.94 8.22
C VAL A 162 -6.96 6.47 8.36
N ARG A 163 -7.35 5.38 7.70
CA ARG A 163 -8.72 4.80 7.69
C ARG A 163 -9.81 5.77 7.23
N VAL A 164 -9.53 6.56 6.20
CA VAL A 164 -10.50 7.46 5.55
C VAL A 164 -11.01 6.80 4.27
N GLU A 165 -11.94 5.86 4.41
CA GLU A 165 -12.41 5.00 3.30
C GLU A 165 -12.93 5.77 2.09
N ALA A 166 -13.65 6.87 2.30
CA ALA A 166 -14.20 7.70 1.23
C ALA A 166 -13.10 8.28 0.32
N ALA A 167 -12.01 8.80 0.91
CA ALA A 167 -10.87 9.33 0.17
C ALA A 167 -10.17 8.22 -0.63
N GLY A 168 -10.00 7.03 -0.03
CA GLY A 168 -9.43 5.87 -0.71
C GLY A 168 -10.29 5.41 -1.90
N GLN A 169 -11.61 5.35 -1.73
CA GLN A 169 -12.54 5.01 -2.81
C GLN A 169 -12.50 6.04 -3.95
N GLN A 170 -12.46 7.33 -3.64
CA GLN A 170 -12.38 8.39 -4.65
C GLN A 170 -11.06 8.33 -5.43
N ALA A 171 -9.94 8.06 -4.75
CA ALA A 171 -8.64 7.88 -5.41
C ALA A 171 -8.66 6.69 -6.37
N VAL A 172 -9.23 5.55 -5.93
CA VAL A 172 -9.39 4.37 -6.77
C VAL A 172 -10.32 4.64 -7.96
N GLN A 173 -11.41 5.35 -7.77
CA GLN A 173 -12.31 5.72 -8.87
C GLN A 173 -11.62 6.62 -9.90
N ALA A 174 -10.82 7.59 -9.46
CA ALA A 174 -10.03 8.44 -10.34
C ALA A 174 -9.02 7.62 -11.15
N LEU A 175 -8.34 6.66 -10.52
CA LEU A 175 -7.41 5.74 -11.18
C LEU A 175 -8.12 4.79 -12.16
N GLN A 176 -9.31 4.28 -11.81
CA GLN A 176 -10.12 3.46 -12.73
C GLN A 176 -10.58 4.26 -13.95
N ALA A 177 -10.98 5.52 -13.76
CA ALA A 177 -11.36 6.41 -14.85
C ALA A 177 -10.17 6.65 -15.80
N ALA A 178 -9.00 6.99 -15.24
CA ALA A 178 -7.78 7.21 -16.00
C ALA A 178 -7.32 5.94 -16.75
N ALA A 179 -7.39 4.77 -16.10
CA ALA A 179 -7.03 3.49 -16.72
C ALA A 179 -7.91 3.17 -17.94
N ARG A 180 -9.19 3.54 -17.91
CA ARG A 180 -10.14 3.34 -19.01
C ARG A 180 -10.01 4.38 -20.13
N SER A 181 -9.66 5.62 -19.82
CA SER A 181 -9.60 6.70 -20.82
C SER A 181 -8.25 6.79 -21.53
N GLU A 182 -7.16 6.85 -20.77
CA GLU A 182 -5.84 7.26 -21.28
C GLU A 182 -4.72 6.27 -20.92
N ARG A 183 -5.07 5.15 -20.28
CA ARG A 183 -4.17 4.21 -19.61
C ARG A 183 -3.46 4.84 -18.41
N LEU A 184 -2.97 3.97 -17.52
CA LEU A 184 -2.13 4.43 -16.42
C LEU A 184 -0.74 4.80 -16.93
N THR A 185 -0.22 5.91 -16.42
CA THR A 185 1.15 6.36 -16.64
C THR A 185 2.14 5.37 -16.05
N THR A 186 3.35 5.32 -16.61
CA THR A 186 4.43 4.46 -16.11
C THR A 186 4.75 4.75 -14.65
N ALA A 187 4.74 6.03 -14.25
CA ALA A 187 4.96 6.43 -12.86
C ALA A 187 3.88 5.91 -11.91
N ALA A 188 2.60 5.94 -12.32
CA ALA A 188 1.51 5.37 -11.54
C ALA A 188 1.62 3.84 -11.43
N LEU A 189 1.96 3.14 -12.53
CA LEU A 189 2.18 1.69 -12.51
C LEU A 189 3.36 1.30 -11.62
N GLN A 190 4.46 2.06 -11.67
CA GLN A 190 5.61 1.85 -10.80
C GLN A 190 5.26 2.10 -9.32
N ALA A 191 4.49 3.15 -9.03
CA ALA A 191 4.01 3.40 -7.68
C ALA A 191 3.11 2.27 -7.16
N LEU A 192 2.23 1.72 -8.01
CA LEU A 192 1.39 0.56 -7.69
C LEU A 192 2.21 -0.71 -7.44
N ALA A 193 3.23 -0.96 -8.27
CA ALA A 193 4.14 -2.09 -8.10
C ALA A 193 4.96 -2.01 -6.81
N ALA A 194 5.27 -0.79 -6.35
CA ALA A 194 6.06 -0.55 -5.15
C ALA A 194 5.26 -0.64 -3.84
N VAL A 195 3.94 -0.87 -3.89
CA VAL A 195 3.11 -0.98 -2.68
C VAL A 195 3.28 -2.38 -2.07
N PRO A 196 3.83 -2.51 -0.85
CA PRO A 196 4.08 -3.81 -0.24
C PRO A 196 2.79 -4.54 0.16
N ASP A 197 1.82 -3.79 0.68
CA ASP A 197 0.52 -4.29 1.14
C ASP A 197 -0.58 -3.49 0.44
N TRP A 198 -1.22 -4.08 -0.57
CA TRP A 198 -2.25 -3.38 -1.33
C TRP A 198 -3.50 -3.15 -0.47
N PRO A 199 -3.94 -1.89 -0.30
CA PRO A 199 -5.22 -1.59 0.31
C PRO A 199 -6.36 -2.35 -0.37
N SER A 200 -7.33 -2.81 0.41
CA SER A 200 -8.47 -3.58 -0.09
C SER A 200 -9.26 -2.84 -1.19
N CYS A 201 -9.31 -1.50 -1.11
CA CYS A 201 -9.94 -0.66 -2.12
C CYS A 201 -9.19 -0.68 -3.47
N MET A 202 -7.86 -0.78 -3.45
CA MET A 202 -7.02 -0.79 -4.65
C MET A 202 -7.08 -2.12 -5.40
N LEU A 203 -7.46 -3.22 -4.75
CA LEU A 203 -7.66 -4.51 -5.41
C LEU A 203 -8.69 -4.45 -6.57
N GLN A 204 -9.59 -3.47 -6.55
CA GLN A 204 -10.55 -3.23 -7.63
C GLN A 204 -9.92 -2.65 -8.91
N LEU A 205 -8.69 -2.14 -8.84
CA LEU A 205 -7.95 -1.63 -10.01
C LEU A 205 -7.37 -2.76 -10.84
N LEU A 206 -7.00 -3.87 -10.21
CA LEU A 206 -6.25 -4.94 -10.84
C LEU A 206 -6.91 -5.48 -12.13
N PRO A 207 -8.23 -5.80 -12.16
CA PRO A 207 -8.86 -6.24 -13.41
C PRO A 207 -8.74 -5.22 -14.54
N VAL A 208 -8.90 -3.93 -14.24
CA VAL A 208 -8.84 -2.84 -15.22
C VAL A 208 -7.41 -2.67 -15.75
N ILE A 209 -6.40 -2.81 -14.88
CA ILE A 209 -4.98 -2.77 -15.26
C ILE A 209 -4.68 -3.92 -16.22
N LEU A 210 -5.08 -5.14 -15.86
CA LEU A 210 -4.79 -6.34 -16.66
C LEU A 210 -5.53 -6.35 -18.00
N GLU A 211 -6.75 -5.82 -18.08
CA GLU A 211 -7.49 -5.67 -19.34
C GLU A 211 -6.75 -4.77 -20.36
N HIS A 212 -6.00 -3.78 -19.86
CA HIS A 212 -5.27 -2.83 -20.69
C HIS A 212 -3.78 -3.18 -20.88
N ALA A 213 -3.27 -4.18 -20.14
CA ALA A 213 -1.89 -4.62 -20.22
C ALA A 213 -1.62 -5.34 -21.55
N PRO A 214 -0.57 -4.94 -22.32
CA PRO A 214 -0.25 -5.58 -23.61
C PRO A 214 -0.04 -7.09 -23.49
N CYS A 215 0.67 -7.55 -22.46
CA CYS A 215 0.95 -8.97 -22.22
C CYS A 215 -0.31 -9.81 -21.95
N CYS A 216 -1.43 -9.20 -21.57
CA CYS A 216 -2.67 -9.93 -21.23
C CYS A 216 -3.70 -9.97 -22.37
N ARG A 217 -3.46 -9.27 -23.49
CA ARG A 217 -4.41 -9.19 -24.60
C ARG A 217 -4.31 -10.36 -25.58
N ASP A 218 -3.11 -10.85 -25.83
CA ASP A 218 -2.88 -11.87 -26.85
C ASP A 218 -3.05 -13.28 -26.28
N SER A 219 -4.09 -13.96 -26.75
CA SER A 219 -4.49 -15.25 -26.19
C SER A 219 -3.52 -16.39 -26.49
N THR A 220 -2.63 -16.24 -27.47
CA THR A 220 -1.75 -17.31 -27.98
C THR A 220 -0.26 -17.08 -27.72
N ALA A 221 0.11 -16.03 -26.99
CA ALA A 221 1.52 -15.75 -26.71
C ALA A 221 2.15 -16.86 -25.85
N ASP A 222 3.35 -17.29 -26.23
CA ASP A 222 4.20 -18.12 -25.38
C ASP A 222 4.80 -17.29 -24.23
N LEU A 223 5.44 -17.95 -23.27
CA LEU A 223 5.94 -17.27 -22.07
C LEU A 223 7.01 -16.21 -22.40
N GLU A 224 7.83 -16.44 -23.43
CA GLU A 224 8.86 -15.48 -23.87
C GLU A 224 8.24 -14.23 -24.49
N ALA A 225 7.22 -14.39 -25.34
CA ALA A 225 6.44 -13.28 -25.88
C ALA A 225 5.68 -12.53 -24.78
N LEU A 226 5.16 -13.24 -23.77
CA LEU A 226 4.52 -12.61 -22.60
C LEU A 226 5.51 -11.75 -21.81
N ALA A 227 6.71 -12.26 -21.52
CA ALA A 227 7.75 -11.53 -20.82
C ALA A 227 8.24 -10.32 -21.64
N ALA A 228 8.37 -10.46 -22.96
CA ALA A 228 8.73 -9.35 -23.85
C ALA A 228 7.62 -8.29 -23.94
N ALA A 229 6.35 -8.70 -23.90
CA ALA A 229 5.20 -7.80 -23.92
C ALA A 229 4.98 -7.07 -22.59
N ASP A 230 5.43 -7.65 -21.47
CA ASP A 230 5.50 -6.98 -20.18
C ASP A 230 6.74 -6.09 -20.09
N ALA A 231 6.78 -5.05 -20.93
CA ALA A 231 7.91 -4.14 -21.05
C ALA A 231 8.29 -3.55 -19.67
N GLY A 232 9.45 -3.95 -19.15
CA GLY A 232 9.94 -3.54 -17.83
C GLY A 232 9.45 -4.39 -16.65
N GLY A 233 8.72 -5.49 -16.89
CA GLY A 233 8.23 -6.39 -15.85
C GLY A 233 7.15 -5.79 -14.95
N MET A 234 6.54 -4.67 -15.36
CA MET A 234 5.65 -3.88 -14.49
C MET A 234 4.38 -4.65 -14.12
N THR A 235 3.80 -5.38 -15.07
CA THR A 235 2.61 -6.20 -14.82
C THR A 235 2.96 -7.33 -13.87
N GLN A 236 4.08 -8.00 -14.08
CA GLN A 236 4.56 -9.04 -13.18
C GLN A 236 4.83 -8.49 -11.77
N GLN A 237 5.44 -7.32 -11.63
CA GLN A 237 5.66 -6.69 -10.32
C GLN A 237 4.36 -6.33 -9.62
N ILE A 238 3.35 -5.79 -10.33
CA ILE A 238 2.02 -5.55 -9.76
C ILE A 238 1.37 -6.87 -9.31
N LEU A 239 1.47 -7.93 -10.11
CA LEU A 239 0.95 -9.24 -9.75
C LEU A 239 1.66 -9.81 -8.50
N LEU A 240 2.97 -9.60 -8.36
CA LEU A 240 3.73 -9.99 -7.18
C LEU A 240 3.43 -9.13 -5.95
N ALA A 241 3.14 -7.84 -6.15
CA ALA A 241 2.71 -6.97 -5.05
C ALA A 241 1.35 -7.43 -4.48
N VAL A 242 0.43 -7.90 -5.33
CA VAL A 242 -0.91 -8.35 -4.91
C VAL A 242 -0.97 -9.82 -4.48
N PHE A 243 -0.27 -10.70 -5.19
CA PHE A 243 -0.36 -12.16 -5.03
C PHE A 243 0.97 -12.83 -4.72
N GLY A 244 2.04 -12.06 -4.44
CA GLY A 244 3.38 -12.61 -4.24
C GLY A 244 3.45 -13.54 -3.04
N ASP A 245 2.64 -13.33 -2.01
CA ASP A 245 2.48 -14.24 -0.89
C ASP A 245 1.31 -15.19 -1.11
N LEU A 246 1.61 -16.41 -1.58
CA LEU A 246 0.55 -17.39 -1.83
C LEU A 246 -0.06 -17.93 -0.54
N GLN A 247 0.65 -17.90 0.59
CA GLN A 247 0.11 -18.35 1.86
C GLN A 247 -0.95 -17.38 2.36
N GLU A 248 -0.66 -16.08 2.30
CA GLU A 248 -1.63 -15.03 2.61
C GLU A 248 -2.82 -15.08 1.65
N LEU A 249 -2.57 -15.24 0.35
CA LEU A 249 -3.60 -15.39 -0.67
C LEU A 249 -4.64 -16.43 -0.28
N TRP A 250 -4.21 -17.63 0.13
CA TRP A 250 -5.12 -18.72 0.50
C TRP A 250 -5.80 -18.53 1.87
N SER A 251 -5.41 -17.52 2.65
CA SER A 251 -6.14 -17.10 3.85
C SER A 251 -7.17 -15.98 3.58
N ASN A 252 -7.06 -15.30 2.45
CA ASN A 252 -7.91 -14.16 2.09
C ASN A 252 -8.91 -14.50 0.96
N ALA A 253 -10.20 -14.55 1.29
CA ALA A 253 -11.26 -14.90 0.33
C ALA A 253 -11.39 -13.92 -0.86
N GLN A 254 -11.09 -12.63 -0.65
CA GLN A 254 -11.13 -11.63 -1.72
C GLN A 254 -10.01 -11.85 -2.74
N LEU A 255 -8.79 -12.15 -2.27
CA LEU A 255 -7.66 -12.46 -3.14
C LEU A 255 -7.90 -13.76 -3.92
N GLN A 256 -8.48 -14.79 -3.30
CA GLN A 256 -8.86 -16.03 -3.99
C GLN A 256 -9.86 -15.78 -5.12
N ALA A 257 -10.90 -14.97 -4.85
CA ALA A 257 -11.90 -14.61 -5.85
C ALA A 257 -11.29 -13.80 -7.01
N LEU A 258 -10.30 -12.96 -6.74
CA LEU A 258 -9.56 -12.22 -7.78
C LEU A 258 -8.63 -13.13 -8.57
N LEU A 259 -7.91 -14.03 -7.91
CA LEU A 259 -7.02 -15.00 -8.55
C LEU A 259 -7.77 -15.85 -9.59
N GLY A 260 -8.98 -16.34 -9.24
CA GLY A 260 -9.81 -17.12 -10.17
C GLY A 260 -10.29 -16.34 -11.40
N LYS A 261 -10.32 -15.00 -11.32
CA LYS A 261 -10.73 -14.11 -12.42
C LYS A 261 -9.55 -13.61 -13.26
N LEU A 262 -8.31 -13.94 -12.92
CA LEU A 262 -7.16 -13.49 -13.67
C LEU A 262 -7.16 -14.07 -15.09
N PRO A 263 -6.75 -13.29 -16.10
CA PRO A 263 -6.40 -13.83 -17.40
C PRO A 263 -5.31 -14.89 -17.27
N ARG A 264 -5.35 -15.92 -18.13
CA ARG A 264 -4.36 -17.01 -18.10
C ARG A 264 -2.93 -16.50 -18.20
N GLN A 265 -2.71 -15.48 -19.02
CA GLN A 265 -1.43 -14.83 -19.25
C GLN A 265 -0.89 -14.20 -17.98
N ALA A 266 -1.75 -13.51 -17.21
CA ALA A 266 -1.38 -12.96 -15.91
C ALA A 266 -1.01 -14.06 -14.91
N MET A 267 -1.73 -15.19 -14.92
CA MET A 267 -1.36 -16.35 -14.11
C MET A 267 -0.02 -16.96 -14.52
N GLN A 268 0.26 -17.05 -15.82
CA GLN A 268 1.56 -17.51 -16.31
C GLN A 268 2.70 -16.59 -15.88
N LEU A 269 2.52 -15.27 -16.02
CA LEU A 269 3.50 -14.28 -15.57
C LEU A 269 3.74 -14.36 -14.06
N LEU A 270 2.68 -14.48 -13.26
CA LEU A 270 2.77 -14.64 -11.80
C LEU A 270 3.56 -15.90 -11.43
N LEU A 271 3.17 -17.08 -11.94
CA LEU A 271 3.80 -18.35 -11.58
C LEU A 271 5.19 -18.55 -12.19
N SER A 272 5.54 -17.80 -13.24
CA SER A 272 6.90 -17.80 -13.80
C SER A 272 7.92 -17.04 -12.97
N SER A 273 7.47 -16.25 -11.98
CA SER A 273 8.37 -15.44 -11.15
C SER A 273 9.04 -16.26 -10.06
N ASP A 274 10.36 -16.09 -9.94
CA ASP A 274 11.14 -16.64 -8.82
C ASP A 274 10.99 -15.82 -7.52
N GLN A 275 10.29 -14.68 -7.56
CA GLN A 275 10.08 -13.80 -6.40
C GLN A 275 8.81 -14.14 -5.60
N LEU A 276 8.10 -15.22 -5.96
CA LEU A 276 6.95 -15.69 -5.19
C LEU A 276 7.39 -16.13 -3.78
N ARG A 277 6.75 -15.55 -2.76
CA ARG A 277 6.89 -15.96 -1.37
C ARG A 277 6.00 -17.18 -1.15
N VAL A 278 6.60 -18.36 -1.19
CA VAL A 278 5.93 -19.63 -0.99
C VAL A 278 6.68 -20.49 0.03
N PRO A 279 6.00 -21.21 0.92
CA PRO A 279 6.65 -22.13 1.84
C PRO A 279 7.19 -23.38 1.13
N SER A 280 6.59 -23.75 -0.01
CA SER A 280 6.99 -24.90 -0.83
C SER A 280 6.41 -24.81 -2.24
N GLU A 281 7.01 -25.54 -3.17
CA GLU A 281 6.50 -25.69 -4.54
C GLU A 281 5.12 -26.39 -4.59
N ASP A 282 4.78 -27.16 -3.55
CA ASP A 282 3.44 -27.76 -3.42
C ASP A 282 2.35 -26.68 -3.38
N THR A 283 2.65 -25.49 -2.83
CA THR A 283 1.74 -24.34 -2.80
C THR A 283 1.53 -23.76 -4.20
N VAL A 284 2.58 -23.72 -5.02
CA VAL A 284 2.50 -23.30 -6.44
C VAL A 284 1.64 -24.29 -7.22
N LEU A 285 1.88 -25.60 -7.06
CA LEU A 285 1.06 -26.65 -7.67
C LEU A 285 -0.41 -26.57 -7.24
N TYR A 286 -0.66 -26.39 -5.94
CA TYR A 286 -2.01 -26.20 -5.42
C TYR A 286 -2.69 -24.98 -6.05
N THR A 287 -1.97 -23.86 -6.13
CA THR A 287 -2.47 -22.62 -6.72
C THR A 287 -2.84 -22.79 -8.20
N ALA A 288 -1.96 -23.44 -8.97
CA ALA A 288 -2.24 -23.76 -10.38
C ALA A 288 -3.47 -24.67 -10.53
N LYS A 289 -3.64 -25.68 -9.65
CA LYS A 289 -4.81 -26.57 -9.68
C LYS A 289 -6.11 -25.81 -9.38
N GLN A 290 -6.11 -24.99 -8.34
CA GLN A 290 -7.29 -24.20 -7.98
C GLN A 290 -7.67 -23.21 -9.09
N TYR A 291 -6.68 -22.56 -9.70
CA TYR A 291 -6.93 -21.68 -10.84
C TYR A 291 -7.55 -22.44 -12.02
N VAL A 292 -7.00 -23.60 -12.40
CA VAL A 292 -7.55 -24.43 -13.49
C VAL A 292 -8.98 -24.86 -13.18
N GLN A 293 -9.28 -25.26 -11.94
CA GLN A 293 -10.64 -25.64 -11.53
C GLN A 293 -11.63 -24.46 -11.59
N ALA A 294 -11.17 -23.24 -11.31
CA ALA A 294 -11.98 -22.04 -11.42
C ALA A 294 -12.27 -21.62 -12.88
N GLN A 295 -11.52 -22.15 -13.86
CA GLN A 295 -11.73 -21.83 -15.27
C GLN A 295 -12.93 -22.57 -15.87
N PRO A 296 -13.60 -21.98 -16.88
CA PRO A 296 -14.61 -22.68 -17.68
C PRO A 296 -14.06 -23.99 -18.26
N ALA A 297 -14.88 -25.04 -18.30
CA ALA A 297 -14.47 -26.38 -18.76
C ALA A 297 -13.72 -26.37 -20.12
N THR A 298 -14.14 -25.49 -21.04
CA THR A 298 -13.52 -25.32 -22.37
C THR A 298 -12.10 -24.74 -22.32
N ALA A 299 -11.75 -24.01 -21.26
CA ALA A 299 -10.45 -23.37 -21.07
C ALA A 299 -9.50 -24.18 -20.17
N GLN A 300 -10.00 -25.16 -19.41
CA GLN A 300 -9.21 -25.90 -18.42
C GLN A 300 -8.01 -26.62 -19.03
N ALA A 301 -8.17 -27.28 -20.18
CA ALA A 301 -7.08 -27.98 -20.86
C ALA A 301 -5.96 -27.01 -21.28
N ALA A 302 -6.34 -25.84 -21.79
CA ALA A 302 -5.41 -24.82 -22.24
C ALA A 302 -4.73 -24.09 -21.07
N ALA A 303 -5.42 -23.91 -19.94
CA ALA A 303 -4.84 -23.41 -18.70
C ALA A 303 -3.86 -24.42 -18.08
N LYS A 304 -4.24 -25.69 -18.01
CA LYS A 304 -3.37 -26.78 -17.53
C LYS A 304 -2.09 -26.86 -18.35
N ALA A 305 -2.18 -26.88 -19.68
CA ALA A 305 -1.02 -26.95 -20.57
C ALA A 305 -0.07 -25.76 -20.37
N ALA A 306 -0.63 -24.57 -20.14
CA ALA A 306 0.13 -23.34 -19.92
C ALA A 306 0.83 -23.28 -18.54
N LEU A 307 0.21 -23.81 -17.48
CA LEU A 307 0.72 -23.71 -16.11
C LEU A 307 1.56 -24.90 -15.66
N ALA A 308 1.35 -26.09 -16.23
CA ALA A 308 2.12 -27.28 -15.91
C ALA A 308 3.65 -27.09 -15.99
N PRO A 309 4.23 -26.44 -17.03
CA PRO A 309 5.68 -26.27 -17.12
C PRO A 309 6.25 -25.27 -16.10
N LEU A 310 5.41 -24.45 -15.45
CA LEU A 310 5.83 -23.46 -14.47
C LEU A 310 6.04 -24.08 -13.07
N VAL A 311 5.49 -25.27 -12.83
CA VAL A 311 5.68 -26.00 -11.57
C VAL A 311 7.02 -26.73 -11.62
N ARG A 312 7.93 -26.39 -10.71
CA ARG A 312 9.27 -26.99 -10.61
C ARG A 312 9.18 -28.39 -9.99
N ALA A 313 8.84 -29.38 -10.81
CA ALA A 313 8.66 -30.77 -10.37
C ALA A 313 9.75 -31.34 -9.44
N PRO A 314 11.06 -31.03 -9.61
CA PRO A 314 12.10 -31.49 -8.67
C PRO A 314 11.98 -30.96 -7.24
N GLN A 315 11.24 -29.87 -7.04
CA GLN A 315 11.04 -29.21 -5.74
C GLN A 315 9.72 -29.61 -5.06
N LEU A 316 8.90 -30.42 -5.72
CA LEU A 316 7.66 -30.94 -5.15
C LEU A 316 7.94 -32.01 -4.10
N SER A 317 7.08 -32.10 -3.10
CA SER A 317 7.11 -33.23 -2.17
C SER A 317 6.76 -34.53 -2.89
N LEU A 318 7.29 -35.66 -2.40
CA LEU A 318 6.96 -36.98 -2.94
C LEU A 318 5.45 -37.25 -2.88
N PHE A 319 4.78 -36.76 -1.84
CA PHE A 319 3.33 -36.82 -1.72
C PHE A 319 2.65 -36.06 -2.88
N ALA A 320 2.98 -34.79 -3.09
CA ALA A 320 2.42 -33.99 -4.18
C ALA A 320 2.69 -34.59 -5.56
N LEU A 321 3.89 -35.13 -5.78
CA LEU A 321 4.26 -35.83 -7.01
C LEU A 321 3.41 -37.09 -7.22
N SER A 322 3.27 -37.93 -6.20
CA SER A 322 2.42 -39.13 -6.28
C SER A 322 0.96 -38.77 -6.58
N CYS A 323 0.41 -37.77 -5.88
CA CYS A 323 -0.95 -37.28 -6.10
C CYS A 323 -1.13 -36.69 -7.50
N ALA A 324 -0.10 -36.07 -8.08
CA ALA A 324 -0.15 -35.51 -9.43
C ALA A 324 0.03 -36.59 -10.53
N ALA A 325 0.73 -37.68 -10.23
CA ALA A 325 1.00 -38.79 -11.14
C ALA A 325 -0.12 -39.83 -11.18
N LEU A 326 -0.94 -39.95 -10.13
CA LEU A 326 -2.04 -40.91 -10.10
C LEU A 326 -3.07 -40.60 -11.21
N PRO A 327 -3.51 -41.63 -11.98
CA PRO A 327 -4.61 -41.50 -12.93
C PRO A 327 -5.90 -41.24 -12.18
N ALA A 328 -6.23 -39.97 -11.96
CA ALA A 328 -7.57 -39.57 -11.56
C ALA A 328 -8.43 -39.41 -12.82
N ASP A 329 -9.70 -39.81 -12.74
CA ASP A 329 -10.72 -39.60 -13.76
C ASP A 329 -10.77 -38.10 -14.16
N SER A 330 -10.02 -37.78 -15.21
CA SER A 330 -10.10 -36.66 -16.15
C SER A 330 -9.99 -35.18 -15.69
N SER A 331 -10.19 -34.77 -14.43
CA SER A 331 -10.23 -33.33 -14.10
C SER A 331 -9.16 -32.78 -13.13
N GLN A 332 -8.42 -33.64 -12.41
CA GLN A 332 -7.49 -33.17 -11.35
C GLN A 332 -5.99 -33.29 -11.68
N GLN A 333 -5.63 -33.93 -12.79
CA GLN A 333 -4.22 -34.04 -13.17
C GLN A 333 -3.74 -32.69 -13.70
N LEU A 334 -2.62 -32.18 -13.20
CA LEU A 334 -1.95 -31.00 -13.76
C LEU A 334 -0.66 -31.39 -14.51
N LEU A 335 0.06 -32.42 -14.02
CA LEU A 335 1.36 -32.87 -14.55
C LEU A 335 1.29 -34.09 -15.49
N GLY A 336 0.14 -34.34 -16.13
CA GLY A 336 -0.02 -35.46 -17.06
C GLY A 336 0.78 -35.26 -18.36
N ARG A 337 1.39 -36.33 -18.89
CA ARG A 337 2.11 -36.31 -20.18
C ARG A 337 1.21 -35.75 -21.28
N THR A 338 1.63 -34.66 -21.92
CA THR A 338 1.08 -34.28 -23.23
C THR A 338 1.44 -35.37 -24.24
N PRO A 339 0.48 -35.86 -25.05
CA PRO A 339 0.80 -36.78 -26.13
C PRO A 339 1.79 -36.08 -27.06
N ARG A 340 2.96 -36.70 -27.30
CA ARG A 340 3.89 -36.23 -28.32
C ARG A 340 3.16 -36.32 -29.67
N SER A 341 2.89 -35.16 -30.28
CA SER A 341 2.44 -35.02 -31.66
C SER A 341 3.60 -35.24 -32.62
#